data_AF-A0AAU7TAS1-F1
#
_entry.id   AF-A0AAU7TAS1-F1
#
_cell.length_a   1.000
_cell.length_b   1.000
_cell.length_c   1.000
_cell.angle_alpha   90.00
_cell.angle_beta   90.00
_cell.angle_gamma   90.00
#
_symmetry.space_group_name_H-M   'P 1'
#
loop_
_entity.id
_entity.type
_entity.pdbx_description
1 polymer ?
#
loop_
_entity_poly.entity_id
_entity_poly.type
_entity_poly.pdbx_seq_one_letter_code
_entity_poly.pdbx_strand_id
1 'polypeptide(L)'
;MGGEPGGRPRLRTARPLLLVVDADPERLERCETELDRGFGADFRVRGELTAAAALDCLRRAHEWEQRVAVVLVDHALPDADRAEVLAASRTLHPDARRALLIEWGAWADRTTASAILSAMSVGDINYYVLKPWIGHDELFHRTVAEFVQEWSRYEVANLREVVVIAAGNSVRGQAVRSLLARNGIPSAFRESGSPLANDVLKYIGEPDPGAGVLVWMPAVGGAVLHDPTDAEIAEAWGVPTTLESEDPEFDVLVIGAGPAGLATAVYASSEGLRTLVVEQESIGGQAGTSSLIRNYLGFSRGIRGSELAQRGYQQAWVFGAHFVLMRTVVQLEKRDGRFHAVIGDVGDVTARAVVLATGVAYRRLDVPSLEKLVGNGVYYGASVSEAHGLKDRYACVVGGGNSAGQAVLHLARYCKHVLLVIRGEDLTASMSQYLIDAIDAAENVSVRASSEVVGGGGDGRLQQVTLRDRRNGNEETLPIDGLFVMIGAVPGTSWLPDEVGRDQRGFVLSGSDAGVSPLWHEGRPPQPYESTMAGLFAVGDVRCGSVKRVASAVGEGSVVVSQIHTHLKVSSDA
;
A
#
# COMPACT_ATOMS: atom_id res chain seq x y z
N MET A 1 -6.03 -28.67 46.03
CA MET A 1 -5.23 -27.49 45.66
C MET A 1 -5.02 -27.54 44.15
N GLY A 2 -6.00 -27.04 43.39
CA GLY A 2 -5.89 -26.86 41.95
C GLY A 2 -5.83 -25.36 41.70
N GLY A 3 -4.66 -24.85 41.35
CA GLY A 3 -4.49 -23.47 40.92
C GLY A 3 -4.71 -23.40 39.42
N GLU A 4 -5.73 -22.65 38.99
CA GLU A 4 -5.90 -22.27 37.59
C GLU A 4 -4.65 -21.53 37.10
N PRO A 5 -4.16 -21.80 35.88
CA PRO A 5 -3.08 -21.01 35.31
C PRO A 5 -3.60 -19.62 34.92
N GLY A 6 -3.02 -18.61 35.57
CA GLY A 6 -2.87 -17.21 35.16
C GLY A 6 -3.92 -16.67 34.18
N GLY A 7 -4.91 -15.96 34.72
CA GLY A 7 -5.90 -15.23 33.94
C GLY A 7 -5.29 -14.31 32.88
N ARG A 8 -5.91 -14.32 31.70
CA ARG A 8 -5.62 -13.41 30.58
C ARG A 8 -5.55 -11.95 31.08
N PRO A 9 -4.68 -11.09 30.51
CA PRO A 9 -4.64 -9.67 30.83
C PRO A 9 -6.06 -9.08 30.73
N ARG A 10 -6.48 -8.31 31.75
CA ARG A 10 -7.84 -7.75 31.85
C ARG A 10 -8.14 -6.86 30.62
N LEU A 11 -8.81 -7.43 29.62
CA LEU A 11 -9.32 -6.72 28.45
C LEU A 11 -10.57 -5.93 28.84
N ARG A 12 -10.72 -4.70 28.30
CA ARG A 12 -11.95 -3.88 28.41
C ARG A 12 -13.17 -4.75 28.07
N THR A 13 -14.06 -4.93 29.04
CA THR A 13 -15.06 -6.02 29.09
C THR A 13 -16.27 -5.85 28.17
N ALA A 14 -16.48 -4.69 27.54
CA ALA A 14 -17.65 -4.42 26.71
C ALA A 14 -17.41 -4.76 25.24
N ARG A 15 -18.37 -5.47 24.60
CA ARG A 15 -18.39 -5.73 23.15
C ARG A 15 -18.32 -4.41 22.36
N PRO A 16 -17.54 -4.34 21.26
CA PRO A 16 -17.46 -3.13 20.44
C PRO A 16 -18.81 -2.74 19.84
N LEU A 17 -19.04 -1.44 19.62
CA LEU A 17 -20.28 -0.90 19.09
C LEU A 17 -20.30 -0.91 17.55
N LEU A 18 -21.41 -1.38 16.98
CA LEU A 18 -21.84 -1.10 15.60
C LEU A 18 -23.03 -0.13 15.67
N LEU A 19 -22.82 1.11 15.21
CA LEU A 19 -23.84 2.17 15.22
C LEU A 19 -24.41 2.34 13.82
N VAL A 20 -25.74 2.36 13.71
CA VAL A 20 -26.45 2.72 12.47
C VAL A 20 -27.37 3.92 12.71
N VAL A 21 -27.36 4.86 11.77
CA VAL A 21 -28.19 6.08 11.82
C VAL A 21 -29.00 6.16 10.53
N ASP A 22 -30.32 6.05 10.63
CA ASP A 22 -31.28 6.18 9.52
C ASP A 22 -32.53 6.88 10.06
N ALA A 23 -33.02 7.90 9.35
CA ALA A 23 -34.17 8.68 9.78
C ALA A 23 -35.51 7.93 9.63
N ASP A 24 -35.52 6.81 8.89
CA ASP A 24 -36.69 5.97 8.68
C ASP A 24 -36.70 4.77 9.63
N PRO A 25 -37.73 4.65 10.47
CA PRO A 25 -37.81 3.58 11.46
C PRO A 25 -37.80 2.17 10.88
N GLU A 26 -38.46 1.93 9.75
CA GLU A 26 -38.55 0.59 9.16
C GLU A 26 -37.21 0.18 8.55
N ARG A 27 -36.51 1.12 7.90
CA ARG A 27 -35.16 0.87 7.38
C ARG A 27 -34.15 0.68 8.49
N LEU A 28 -34.25 1.46 9.56
CA LEU A 28 -33.38 1.34 10.72
C LEU A 28 -33.54 -0.04 11.39
N GLU A 29 -34.78 -0.46 11.65
CA GLU A 29 -35.09 -1.76 12.26
C GLU A 29 -34.54 -2.92 11.41
N ARG A 30 -34.66 -2.83 10.08
CA ARG A 30 -34.09 -3.82 9.16
C ARG A 30 -32.56 -3.87 9.24
N CYS A 31 -31.90 -2.71 9.24
CA CYS A 31 -30.44 -2.63 9.38
C CYS A 31 -30.00 -3.24 10.71
N GLU A 32 -30.65 -2.88 11.83
CA GLU A 32 -30.35 -3.45 13.14
C GLU A 32 -30.53 -4.96 13.17
N THR A 33 -31.63 -5.47 12.59
CA THR A 33 -31.91 -6.92 12.53
C THR A 33 -30.83 -7.69 11.77
N GLU A 34 -30.41 -7.21 10.60
CA GLU A 34 -29.35 -7.87 9.82
C GLU A 34 -27.98 -7.75 10.51
N LEU A 35 -27.65 -6.59 11.09
CA LEU A 35 -26.42 -6.40 11.86
C LEU A 35 -26.36 -7.32 13.08
N ASP A 36 -27.46 -7.44 13.84
CA ASP A 36 -27.51 -8.29 15.03
C ASP A 36 -27.42 -9.76 14.66
N ARG A 37 -28.07 -10.17 13.56
CA ARG A 37 -27.95 -11.53 13.03
C ARG A 37 -26.51 -11.88 12.66
N GLY A 38 -25.82 -11.00 11.94
CA GLY A 38 -24.46 -11.27 11.45
C GLY A 38 -23.35 -11.10 12.49
N PHE A 39 -23.53 -10.16 13.43
CA PHE A 39 -22.44 -9.68 14.29
C PHE A 39 -22.81 -9.56 15.77
N GLY A 40 -24.08 -9.73 16.15
CA GLY A 40 -24.60 -9.49 17.50
C GLY A 40 -24.03 -10.39 18.60
N ALA A 41 -23.32 -11.48 18.25
CA ALA A 41 -22.58 -12.29 19.21
C ALA A 41 -21.37 -11.53 19.78
N ASP A 42 -20.57 -10.93 18.90
CA ASP A 42 -19.29 -10.29 19.22
C ASP A 42 -19.40 -8.77 19.37
N PHE A 43 -20.45 -8.17 18.81
CA PHE A 43 -20.67 -6.73 18.76
C PHE A 43 -21.98 -6.33 19.44
N ARG A 44 -22.04 -5.09 19.92
CA ARG A 44 -23.29 -4.45 20.35
C ARG A 44 -23.83 -3.63 19.18
N VAL A 45 -25.02 -3.97 18.70
CA VAL A 45 -25.70 -3.21 17.64
C VAL A 45 -26.57 -2.12 18.25
N ARG A 46 -26.58 -0.95 17.63
CA ARG A 46 -27.42 0.19 18.05
C ARG A 46 -27.86 1.01 16.86
N GLY A 47 -29.16 1.21 16.72
CA GLY A 47 -29.78 2.16 15.81
C GLY A 47 -30.15 3.48 16.49
N GLU A 48 -30.02 4.59 15.77
CA GLU A 48 -30.49 5.91 16.18
C GLU A 48 -31.22 6.62 15.03
N LEU A 49 -32.40 7.19 15.32
CA LEU A 49 -33.24 7.85 14.31
C LEU A 49 -32.80 9.27 13.97
N THR A 50 -31.96 9.88 14.80
CA THR A 50 -31.55 11.28 14.65
C THR A 50 -30.05 11.44 14.86
N ALA A 51 -29.46 12.45 14.20
CA ALA A 51 -28.06 12.80 14.39
C ALA A 51 -27.76 13.17 15.85
N ALA A 52 -28.65 13.90 16.53
CA ALA A 52 -28.49 14.24 17.94
C ALA A 52 -28.32 13.00 18.84
N ALA A 53 -29.18 12.00 18.66
CA ALA A 53 -29.11 10.76 19.44
C ALA A 53 -27.84 9.95 19.11
N ALA A 54 -27.43 9.92 17.83
CA ALA A 54 -26.17 9.31 17.41
C ALA A 54 -24.94 9.99 18.03
N LEU A 55 -24.92 11.33 18.07
CA LEU A 55 -23.86 12.12 18.70
C LEU A 55 -23.75 11.81 20.20
N ASP A 56 -24.89 11.74 20.90
CA ASP A 56 -24.91 11.39 22.33
C ASP A 56 -24.48 9.94 22.58
N CYS A 57 -24.77 9.02 21.67
CA CYS A 57 -24.26 7.65 21.71
C CYS A 57 -22.72 7.63 21.60
N LEU A 58 -22.15 8.35 20.63
CA LEU A 58 -20.71 8.43 20.40
C LEU A 58 -19.97 9.10 21.56
N ARG A 59 -20.52 10.19 22.13
CA ARG A 59 -19.97 10.88 23.31
C ARG A 59 -19.93 9.96 24.52
N ARG A 60 -21.05 9.29 24.84
CA ARG A 60 -21.09 8.33 25.97
C ARG A 60 -20.13 7.16 25.76
N ALA A 61 -20.02 6.64 24.55
CA ALA A 61 -19.05 5.59 24.25
C ALA A 61 -17.61 6.08 24.51
N HIS A 62 -17.29 7.33 24.16
CA HIS A 62 -15.99 7.92 24.42
C HIS A 62 -15.73 8.13 25.93
N GLU A 63 -16.69 8.72 26.65
CA GLU A 63 -16.61 8.96 28.10
C GLU A 63 -16.42 7.67 28.90
N TRP A 64 -17.02 6.56 28.46
CA TRP A 64 -16.89 5.25 29.10
C TRP A 64 -15.76 4.40 28.51
N GLU A 65 -14.92 4.98 27.66
CA GLU A 65 -13.81 4.30 26.98
C GLU A 65 -14.24 3.02 26.23
N GLN A 66 -15.49 2.99 25.78
CA GLN A 66 -16.07 1.90 25.01
C GLN A 66 -15.59 1.95 23.56
N ARG A 67 -15.33 0.77 23.01
CA ARG A 67 -14.84 0.61 21.64
C ARG A 67 -16.00 0.81 20.66
N VAL A 68 -15.75 1.58 19.59
CA VAL A 68 -16.66 1.72 18.45
C VAL A 68 -15.99 1.13 17.21
N ALA A 69 -16.64 0.14 16.61
CA ALA A 69 -16.11 -0.59 15.46
C ALA A 69 -16.52 0.04 14.14
N VAL A 70 -17.83 0.23 13.93
CA VAL A 70 -18.39 0.75 12.68
C VAL A 70 -19.50 1.75 12.97
N VAL A 71 -19.53 2.83 12.20
CA VAL A 71 -20.60 3.83 12.17
C VAL A 71 -21.15 3.92 10.75
N LEU A 72 -22.42 3.56 10.59
CA LEU A 72 -23.16 3.58 9.34
C LEU A 72 -24.15 4.76 9.38
N VAL A 73 -24.07 5.68 8.42
CA VAL A 73 -24.91 6.89 8.40
C VAL A 73 -25.66 6.97 7.09
N ASP A 74 -26.98 7.11 7.14
CA ASP A 74 -27.83 7.25 5.97
C ASP A 74 -27.44 8.46 5.12
N HIS A 75 -27.28 8.23 3.81
CA HIS A 75 -27.07 9.29 2.84
C HIS A 75 -28.27 10.25 2.77
N ALA A 76 -29.49 9.78 3.02
CA ALA A 76 -30.68 10.63 2.97
C ALA A 76 -30.82 11.63 4.14
N LEU A 77 -29.96 11.54 5.17
CA LEU A 77 -29.91 12.56 6.22
C LEU A 77 -29.47 13.93 5.66
N PRO A 78 -29.93 15.05 6.26
CA PRO A 78 -29.45 16.38 5.90
C PRO A 78 -27.91 16.45 5.93
N ASP A 79 -27.31 17.14 4.95
CA ASP A 79 -25.84 17.19 4.80
C ASP A 79 -25.12 17.68 6.06
N ALA A 80 -25.70 18.65 6.78
CA ALA A 80 -25.16 19.17 8.04
C ALA A 80 -25.15 18.10 9.14
N ASP A 81 -26.28 17.44 9.37
CA ASP A 81 -26.46 16.38 10.36
C ASP A 81 -25.49 15.21 10.10
N ARG A 82 -25.38 14.80 8.83
CA ARG A 82 -24.47 13.73 8.40
C ARG A 82 -23.01 14.11 8.64
N ALA A 83 -22.63 15.35 8.31
CA ALA A 83 -21.27 15.85 8.54
C ALA A 83 -20.93 15.89 10.04
N GLU A 84 -21.86 16.30 10.90
CA GLU A 84 -21.65 16.34 12.36
C GLU A 84 -21.39 14.95 12.95
N VAL A 85 -22.21 13.94 12.59
CA VAL A 85 -22.03 12.56 13.07
C VAL A 85 -20.69 11.98 12.61
N LEU A 86 -20.34 12.17 11.34
CA LEU A 86 -19.08 11.66 10.77
C LEU A 86 -17.85 12.39 11.34
N ALA A 87 -17.96 13.69 11.64
CA ALA A 87 -16.92 14.46 12.31
C ALA A 87 -16.73 13.99 13.75
N ALA A 88 -17.81 13.85 14.52
CA ALA A 88 -17.75 13.37 15.90
C ALA A 88 -17.19 11.95 16.00
N SER A 89 -17.62 11.05 15.11
CA SER A 89 -17.06 9.69 15.04
C SER A 89 -15.55 9.72 14.82
N ARG A 90 -15.05 10.58 13.93
CA ARG A 90 -13.61 10.71 13.64
C ARG A 90 -12.83 11.26 14.81
N THR A 91 -13.33 12.30 15.47
CA THR A 91 -12.63 12.97 16.58
C THR A 91 -12.63 12.09 17.83
N LEU A 92 -13.77 11.47 18.17
CA LEU A 92 -13.94 10.73 19.41
C LEU A 92 -13.48 9.27 19.31
N HIS A 93 -13.60 8.68 18.11
CA HIS A 93 -13.32 7.27 17.83
C HIS A 93 -12.55 7.14 16.50
N PRO A 94 -11.29 7.62 16.44
CA PRO A 94 -10.53 7.72 15.19
C PRO A 94 -10.37 6.37 14.47
N ASP A 95 -10.27 5.28 15.24
CA ASP A 95 -10.13 3.91 14.70
C ASP A 95 -11.43 3.34 14.12
N ALA A 96 -12.58 3.89 14.48
CA ALA A 96 -13.87 3.42 13.98
C ALA A 96 -13.93 3.55 12.45
N ARG A 97 -14.53 2.55 11.81
CA ARG A 97 -14.82 2.60 10.39
C ARG A 97 -16.13 3.31 10.15
N ARG A 98 -16.20 4.09 9.07
CA ARG A 98 -17.34 4.95 8.75
C ARG A 98 -17.85 4.63 7.35
N ALA A 99 -19.15 4.53 7.19
CA ALA A 99 -19.76 4.31 5.88
C ALA A 99 -21.05 5.11 5.67
N LEU A 100 -21.29 5.48 4.41
CA LEU A 100 -22.61 5.95 3.98
C LEU A 100 -23.53 4.78 3.66
N LEU A 101 -24.74 4.78 4.20
CA LEU A 101 -25.80 3.87 3.77
C LEU A 101 -26.53 4.46 2.57
N ILE A 102 -26.63 3.68 1.50
CA ILE A 102 -27.35 4.07 0.28
C ILE A 102 -28.36 3.01 -0.12
N GLU A 103 -29.43 3.43 -0.80
CA GLU A 103 -30.45 2.51 -1.30
C GLU A 103 -30.00 1.79 -2.57
N TRP A 104 -30.61 0.63 -2.83
CA TRP A 104 -30.47 -0.06 -4.10
C TRP A 104 -30.98 0.83 -5.24
N GLY A 105 -30.18 1.00 -6.30
CA GLY A 105 -30.50 1.89 -7.43
C GLY A 105 -29.88 3.29 -7.35
N ALA A 106 -29.37 3.70 -6.18
CA ALA A 106 -28.71 5.00 -6.01
C ALA A 106 -27.43 5.16 -6.85
N TRP A 107 -26.86 4.05 -7.36
CA TRP A 107 -25.72 4.06 -8.27
C TRP A 107 -25.97 4.73 -9.63
N ALA A 108 -27.23 4.84 -10.05
CA ALA A 108 -27.58 5.56 -11.28
C ALA A 108 -27.52 7.08 -11.10
N ASP A 109 -27.50 7.58 -9.87
CA ASP A 109 -27.49 8.99 -9.55
C ASP A 109 -26.05 9.53 -9.39
N ARG A 110 -25.70 10.47 -10.27
CA ARG A 110 -24.39 11.14 -10.24
C ARG A 110 -24.19 12.00 -8.99
N THR A 111 -25.26 12.51 -8.38
CA THR A 111 -25.15 13.33 -7.18
C THR A 111 -24.77 12.47 -5.97
N THR A 112 -25.39 11.30 -5.81
CA THR A 112 -24.98 10.27 -4.84
C THR A 112 -23.52 9.84 -5.06
N ALA A 113 -23.13 9.52 -6.30
CA ALA A 113 -21.74 9.13 -6.61
C ALA A 113 -20.72 10.24 -6.25
N SER A 114 -21.05 11.49 -6.56
CA SER A 114 -20.22 12.66 -6.23
C SER A 114 -20.10 12.86 -4.71
N ALA A 115 -21.20 12.69 -3.97
CA ALA A 115 -21.20 12.78 -2.51
C ALA A 115 -20.33 11.70 -1.85
N ILE A 116 -20.43 10.45 -2.32
CA ILE A 116 -19.59 9.33 -1.86
C ILE A 116 -18.10 9.64 -2.14
N LEU A 117 -17.76 10.03 -3.37
CA LEU A 117 -16.38 10.34 -3.75
C LEU A 117 -15.81 11.49 -2.93
N SER A 118 -16.59 12.55 -2.71
CA SER A 118 -16.20 13.68 -1.87
C SER A 118 -15.91 13.24 -0.43
N ALA A 119 -16.86 12.53 0.20
CA ALA A 119 -16.75 12.05 1.57
C ALA A 119 -15.56 11.07 1.76
N MET A 120 -15.34 10.15 0.81
CA MET A 120 -14.20 9.22 0.84
C MET A 120 -12.86 9.93 0.69
N SER A 121 -12.83 11.00 -0.10
CA SER A 121 -11.59 11.71 -0.40
C SER A 121 -11.07 12.52 0.76
N VAL A 122 -11.97 13.06 1.57
CA VAL A 122 -11.64 13.88 2.74
C VAL A 122 -11.52 13.05 4.03
N GLY A 123 -11.73 11.74 3.93
CA GLY A 123 -11.63 10.77 5.03
C GLY A 123 -12.86 10.72 5.94
N ASP A 124 -13.99 11.29 5.51
CA ASP A 124 -15.24 11.27 6.28
C ASP A 124 -15.80 9.85 6.39
N ILE A 125 -15.69 9.08 5.30
CA ILE A 125 -16.08 7.67 5.22
C ILE A 125 -14.95 6.83 4.61
N ASN A 126 -14.91 5.55 4.95
CA ASN A 126 -14.05 4.57 4.27
C ASN A 126 -14.70 4.14 2.94
N TYR A 127 -16.01 3.86 2.93
CA TYR A 127 -16.78 3.49 1.73
C TYR A 127 -18.30 3.65 1.93
N TYR A 128 -19.13 3.16 1.00
CA TYR A 128 -20.59 3.04 1.17
C TYR A 128 -21.03 1.60 1.44
N VAL A 129 -22.22 1.45 2.02
CA VAL A 129 -22.90 0.17 2.27
C VAL A 129 -24.28 0.27 1.63
N LEU A 130 -24.69 -0.74 0.84
CA LEU A 130 -26.06 -0.81 0.37
C LEU A 130 -26.96 -1.22 1.55
N LYS A 131 -28.05 -0.50 1.79
CA LYS A 131 -29.04 -0.88 2.79
C LYS A 131 -29.62 -2.26 2.45
N PRO A 132 -29.87 -3.13 3.45
CA PRO A 132 -30.47 -4.44 3.19
C PRO A 132 -31.86 -4.27 2.57
N TRP A 133 -32.10 -4.95 1.44
CA TRP A 133 -33.40 -4.90 0.74
C TRP A 133 -34.18 -6.22 0.82
N ILE A 134 -33.55 -7.26 1.36
CA ILE A 134 -34.14 -8.56 1.70
C ILE A 134 -33.71 -8.98 3.11
N GLY A 135 -34.39 -9.97 3.67
CA GLY A 135 -33.88 -10.67 4.85
C GLY A 135 -32.73 -11.60 4.47
N HIS A 136 -31.74 -11.74 5.35
CA HIS A 136 -30.52 -12.53 5.12
C HIS A 136 -29.71 -11.97 3.94
N ASP A 137 -29.49 -10.65 3.97
CA ASP A 137 -28.80 -9.96 2.89
C ASP A 137 -27.29 -10.20 2.99
N GLU A 138 -26.80 -11.23 2.31
CA GLU A 138 -25.38 -11.61 2.30
C GLU A 138 -24.49 -10.52 1.68
N LEU A 139 -25.01 -9.67 0.79
CA LEU A 139 -24.22 -8.56 0.27
C LEU A 139 -24.00 -7.51 1.37
N PHE A 140 -25.05 -7.19 2.12
CA PHE A 140 -24.95 -6.32 3.29
C PHE A 140 -23.96 -6.89 4.32
N HIS A 141 -24.13 -8.17 4.71
CA HIS A 141 -23.24 -8.82 5.68
C HIS A 141 -21.79 -8.85 5.22
N ARG A 142 -21.52 -9.30 3.99
CA ARG A 142 -20.16 -9.32 3.44
C ARG A 142 -19.54 -7.93 3.48
N THR A 143 -20.31 -6.90 3.13
CA THR A 143 -19.83 -5.52 3.12
C THR A 143 -19.48 -5.04 4.52
N VAL A 144 -20.35 -5.25 5.50
CA VAL A 144 -20.09 -4.87 6.90
C VAL A 144 -18.91 -5.65 7.47
N ALA A 145 -18.78 -6.93 7.12
CA ALA A 145 -17.67 -7.79 7.54
C ALA A 145 -16.31 -7.23 7.06
N GLU A 146 -16.24 -6.66 5.86
CA GLU A 146 -15.02 -5.99 5.37
C GLU A 146 -14.63 -4.79 6.27
N PHE A 147 -15.60 -3.97 6.70
CA PHE A 147 -15.33 -2.87 7.65
C PHE A 147 -14.91 -3.39 9.02
N VAL A 148 -15.56 -4.44 9.54
CA VAL A 148 -15.20 -5.06 10.83
C VAL A 148 -13.80 -5.65 10.78
N GLN A 149 -13.46 -6.36 9.70
CA GLN A 149 -12.12 -6.88 9.48
C GLN A 149 -11.10 -5.74 9.45
N GLU A 150 -11.40 -4.66 8.71
CA GLU A 150 -10.51 -3.50 8.63
C GLU A 150 -10.33 -2.81 9.99
N TRP A 151 -11.37 -2.75 10.83
CA TRP A 151 -11.31 -2.21 12.19
C TRP A 151 -10.44 -3.09 13.10
N SER A 152 -10.66 -4.41 13.10
CA SER A 152 -9.92 -5.37 13.96
C SER A 152 -8.40 -5.35 13.73
N ARG A 153 -7.95 -5.01 12.52
CA ARG A 153 -6.53 -4.84 12.18
C ARG A 153 -5.85 -3.71 12.95
N TYR A 154 -6.58 -2.71 13.43
CA TYR A 154 -6.02 -1.57 14.18
C TYR A 154 -6.30 -1.66 15.69
N GLU A 155 -7.10 -2.62 16.13
CA GLU A 155 -7.45 -2.78 17.53
C GLU A 155 -6.25 -3.21 18.40
N VAL A 156 -5.93 -2.43 19.44
CA VAL A 156 -4.71 -2.58 20.25
C VAL A 156 -4.73 -3.80 21.22
N ALA A 157 -5.68 -4.73 21.06
CA ALA A 157 -5.82 -5.87 21.96
C ALA A 157 -4.55 -6.75 22.01
N ASN A 158 -4.18 -7.16 23.23
CA ASN A 158 -2.84 -7.55 23.69
C ASN A 158 -2.19 -8.81 23.09
N LEU A 159 -2.84 -9.48 22.14
CA LEU A 159 -2.29 -10.65 21.47
C LEU A 159 -2.49 -10.46 19.97
N ARG A 160 -1.48 -9.86 19.35
CA ARG A 160 -1.33 -9.87 17.89
C ARG A 160 -0.64 -11.16 17.49
N GLU A 161 -0.76 -11.49 16.21
CA GLU A 161 -0.19 -12.73 15.69
C GLU A 161 1.35 -12.77 15.86
N VAL A 162 1.97 -11.58 15.86
CA VAL A 162 3.38 -11.36 16.21
C VAL A 162 3.52 -10.24 17.26
N VAL A 163 4.40 -10.41 18.25
CA VAL A 163 4.79 -9.38 19.22
C VAL A 163 6.29 -9.10 19.08
N VAL A 164 6.65 -7.83 18.93
CA VAL A 164 8.04 -7.36 18.82
C VAL A 164 8.36 -6.54 20.06
N ILE A 165 9.38 -6.94 20.81
CA ILE A 165 9.89 -6.22 21.98
C ILE A 165 11.27 -5.68 21.65
N ALA A 166 11.44 -4.36 21.70
CA ALA A 166 12.72 -3.71 21.45
C ALA A 166 12.73 -2.31 22.09
N ALA A 167 13.91 -1.71 22.29
CA ALA A 167 14.00 -0.31 22.68
C ALA A 167 13.30 0.61 21.66
N GLY A 168 12.65 1.70 22.10
CA GLY A 168 11.87 2.58 21.23
C GLY A 168 12.69 3.20 20.08
N ASN A 169 13.99 3.41 20.31
CA ASN A 169 14.97 3.92 19.35
C ASN A 169 15.76 2.82 18.62
N SER A 170 15.42 1.53 18.78
CA SER A 170 16.11 0.43 18.12
C SER A 170 15.90 0.48 16.61
N VAL A 171 16.97 0.67 15.85
CA VAL A 171 16.95 0.66 14.38
C VAL A 171 16.43 -0.69 13.87
N ARG A 172 16.92 -1.80 14.43
CA ARG A 172 16.46 -3.15 14.07
C ARG A 172 15.00 -3.35 14.46
N GLY A 173 14.57 -2.89 15.64
CA GLY A 173 13.18 -2.97 16.06
C GLY A 173 12.22 -2.26 15.10
N GLN A 174 12.58 -1.08 14.62
CA GLN A 174 11.80 -0.37 13.59
C GLN A 174 11.83 -1.06 12.23
N ALA A 175 12.96 -1.68 11.86
CA ALA A 175 13.07 -2.46 10.63
C ALA A 175 12.13 -3.68 10.66
N VAL A 176 12.12 -4.46 11.74
CA VAL A 176 11.20 -5.60 11.93
C VAL A 176 9.75 -5.15 11.90
N ARG A 177 9.42 -4.06 12.60
CA ARG A 177 8.07 -3.48 12.56
C ARG A 177 7.65 -3.12 11.13
N SER A 178 8.56 -2.51 10.36
CA SER A 178 8.31 -2.15 8.97
C SER A 178 8.14 -3.39 8.08
N LEU A 179 8.95 -4.43 8.28
CA LEU A 179 8.87 -5.71 7.57
C LEU A 179 7.48 -6.36 7.74
N LEU A 180 7.03 -6.50 8.99
CA LEU A 180 5.73 -7.10 9.31
C LEU A 180 4.59 -6.29 8.72
N ALA A 181 4.65 -4.96 8.83
CA ALA A 181 3.65 -4.06 8.26
C ALA A 181 3.56 -4.16 6.73
N ARG A 182 4.70 -4.20 6.01
CA ARG A 182 4.73 -4.32 4.54
C ARG A 182 4.16 -5.64 4.04
N ASN A 183 4.38 -6.73 4.78
CA ASN A 183 3.84 -8.05 4.46
C ASN A 183 2.41 -8.26 5.00
N GLY A 184 1.78 -7.22 5.57
CA GLY A 184 0.40 -7.29 6.07
C GLY A 184 0.23 -8.17 7.31
N ILE A 185 1.31 -8.50 8.02
CA ILE A 185 1.29 -9.35 9.22
C ILE A 185 0.89 -8.49 10.43
N PRO A 186 -0.27 -8.75 11.06
CA PRO A 186 -0.70 -8.06 12.26
C PRO A 186 0.31 -8.25 13.40
N SER A 187 0.92 -7.15 13.85
CA SER A 187 1.95 -7.18 14.87
C SER A 187 1.78 -6.12 15.95
N ALA A 188 2.26 -6.42 17.15
CA ALA A 188 2.31 -5.50 18.28
C ALA A 188 3.76 -5.15 18.59
N PHE A 189 4.11 -3.86 18.50
CA PHE A 189 5.38 -3.37 19.02
C PHE A 189 5.23 -3.01 20.50
N ARG A 190 6.19 -3.41 21.32
CA ARG A 190 6.27 -3.14 22.76
C ARG A 190 7.66 -2.63 23.08
N GLU A 191 7.72 -1.51 23.78
CA GLU A 191 9.01 -0.94 24.18
C GLU A 191 9.62 -1.77 25.31
N SER A 192 10.91 -2.10 25.19
CA SER A 192 11.71 -2.72 26.26
C SER A 192 11.55 -1.93 27.57
N GLY A 193 11.36 -2.62 28.69
CA GLY A 193 11.11 -2.07 30.01
C GLY A 193 9.68 -1.60 30.27
N SER A 194 8.81 -1.54 29.23
CA SER A 194 7.41 -1.13 29.43
C SER A 194 6.58 -2.19 30.18
N PRO A 195 5.54 -1.80 30.94
CA PRO A 195 4.68 -2.76 31.65
C PRO A 195 4.09 -3.85 30.72
N LEU A 196 3.67 -3.46 29.52
CA LEU A 196 3.12 -4.39 28.53
C LEU A 196 4.18 -5.37 27.99
N ALA A 197 5.43 -4.93 27.83
CA ALA A 197 6.53 -5.82 27.49
C ALA A 197 6.81 -6.80 28.63
N ASN A 198 6.88 -6.31 29.87
CA ASN A 198 7.14 -7.13 31.06
C ASN A 198 6.08 -8.21 31.28
N ASP A 199 4.80 -7.89 31.04
CA ASP A 199 3.70 -8.87 31.12
C ASP A 199 3.87 -9.99 30.10
N VAL A 200 4.21 -9.64 28.84
CA VAL A 200 4.47 -10.62 27.77
C VAL A 200 5.70 -11.47 28.10
N LEU A 201 6.82 -10.84 28.46
CA LEU A 201 8.08 -11.50 28.83
C LEU A 201 7.89 -12.50 29.98
N LYS A 202 7.16 -12.10 31.02
CA LYS A 202 6.81 -12.98 32.14
C LYS A 202 5.93 -14.15 31.70
N TYR A 203 5.02 -13.94 30.76
CA TYR A 203 4.16 -14.99 30.23
C TYR A 203 4.95 -16.03 29.42
N ILE A 204 5.89 -15.58 28.57
CA ILE A 204 6.72 -16.47 27.74
C ILE A 204 7.95 -17.03 28.45
N GLY A 205 8.30 -16.49 29.63
CA GLY A 205 9.45 -16.94 30.42
C GLY A 205 10.80 -16.37 29.94
N GLU A 206 10.79 -15.21 29.28
CA GLU A 206 11.98 -14.58 28.69
C GLU A 206 12.43 -13.35 29.47
N PRO A 207 13.74 -13.04 29.51
CA PRO A 207 14.24 -11.78 30.02
C PRO A 207 14.00 -10.64 29.02
N ASP A 208 14.06 -9.40 29.50
CA ASP A 208 13.99 -8.23 28.64
C ASP A 208 15.19 -8.16 27.68
N PRO A 209 15.00 -7.97 26.36
CA PRO A 209 16.10 -7.91 25.39
C PRO A 209 16.98 -6.66 25.52
N GLY A 210 16.55 -5.63 26.26
CA GLY A 210 17.28 -4.37 26.41
C GLY A 210 17.55 -3.68 25.07
N ALA A 211 18.82 -3.69 24.64
CA ALA A 211 19.23 -3.11 23.35
C ALA A 211 18.90 -3.99 22.13
N GLY A 212 18.65 -5.29 22.34
CA GLY A 212 18.29 -6.24 21.29
C GLY A 212 16.82 -6.15 20.87
N VAL A 213 16.41 -7.11 20.05
CA VAL A 213 15.05 -7.29 19.54
C VAL A 213 14.60 -8.71 19.85
N LEU A 214 13.44 -8.84 20.50
CA LEU A 214 12.77 -10.13 20.69
C LEU A 214 11.51 -10.15 19.83
N VAL A 215 11.32 -11.23 19.06
CA VAL A 215 10.11 -11.46 18.27
C VAL A 215 9.43 -12.73 18.76
N TRP A 216 8.17 -12.61 19.17
CA TRP A 216 7.36 -13.73 19.64
C TRP A 216 6.15 -13.93 18.72
N MET A 217 5.89 -15.17 18.32
CA MET A 217 4.81 -15.53 17.37
C MET A 217 3.76 -16.44 18.04
N PRO A 218 2.87 -15.91 18.90
CA PRO A 218 1.89 -16.71 19.61
C PRO A 218 0.90 -17.46 18.70
N ALA A 219 0.63 -16.92 17.51
CA ALA A 219 -0.33 -17.49 16.58
C ALA A 219 0.21 -18.67 15.77
N VAL A 220 1.55 -18.81 15.67
CA VAL A 220 2.22 -19.79 14.81
C VAL A 220 3.33 -20.48 15.60
N GLY A 221 3.02 -21.64 16.19
CA GLY A 221 4.00 -22.47 16.90
C GLY A 221 4.56 -21.89 18.21
N GLY A 222 4.30 -20.61 18.52
CA GLY A 222 4.77 -19.96 19.75
C GLY A 222 6.26 -19.61 19.74
N ALA A 223 6.88 -19.53 18.56
CA ALA A 223 8.32 -19.30 18.42
C ALA A 223 8.75 -17.99 19.09
N VAL A 224 9.88 -18.03 19.79
CA VAL A 224 10.56 -16.87 20.38
C VAL A 224 11.92 -16.74 19.70
N LEU A 225 12.17 -15.59 19.09
CA LEU A 225 13.40 -15.31 18.35
C LEU A 225 14.13 -14.14 19.00
N HIS A 226 15.45 -14.27 19.14
CA HIS A 226 16.34 -13.25 19.70
C HIS A 226 17.23 -12.67 18.60
N ASP A 227 17.16 -11.37 18.41
CA ASP A 227 17.84 -10.62 17.36
C ASP A 227 17.76 -11.27 15.96
N PRO A 228 16.56 -11.74 15.52
CA PRO A 228 16.47 -12.49 14.27
C PRO A 228 16.74 -11.61 13.06
N THR A 229 17.26 -12.25 12.01
CA THR A 229 17.27 -11.76 10.63
C THR A 229 15.86 -11.74 10.03
N ASP A 230 15.66 -11.02 8.92
CA ASP A 230 14.37 -11.02 8.22
C ASP A 230 14.02 -12.42 7.68
N ALA A 231 15.03 -13.21 7.33
CA ALA A 231 14.90 -14.60 6.89
C ALA A 231 14.37 -15.50 8.01
N GLU A 232 14.96 -15.44 9.21
CA GLU A 232 14.53 -16.24 10.36
C GLU A 232 13.10 -15.88 10.80
N ILE A 233 12.72 -14.60 10.71
CA ILE A 233 11.33 -14.17 10.95
C ILE A 233 10.40 -14.79 9.90
N ALA A 234 10.77 -14.75 8.63
CA ALA A 234 9.97 -15.32 7.55
C ALA A 234 9.80 -16.85 7.72
N GLU A 235 10.88 -17.57 8.00
CA GLU A 235 10.88 -19.03 8.21
C GLU A 235 10.03 -19.42 9.43
N ALA A 236 10.17 -18.71 10.55
CA ALA A 236 9.33 -18.95 11.73
C ALA A 236 7.84 -18.70 11.47
N TRP A 237 7.51 -17.81 10.52
CA TRP A 237 6.15 -17.56 10.05
C TRP A 237 5.66 -18.59 9.02
N GLY A 238 6.52 -19.50 8.56
CA GLY A 238 6.21 -20.51 7.54
C GLY A 238 6.37 -20.02 6.10
N VAL A 239 7.17 -18.97 5.88
CA VAL A 239 7.50 -18.45 4.55
C VAL A 239 8.82 -19.05 4.07
N PRO A 240 8.87 -19.69 2.89
CA PRO A 240 10.11 -20.27 2.37
C PRO A 240 11.11 -19.18 1.98
N THR A 241 12.34 -19.27 2.51
CA THR A 241 13.47 -18.39 2.15
C THR A 241 14.60 -19.11 1.43
N THR A 242 14.45 -20.43 1.25
CA THR A 242 15.36 -21.32 0.53
C THR A 242 14.64 -22.02 -0.62
N LEU A 243 15.41 -22.60 -1.54
CA LEU A 243 14.88 -23.49 -2.56
C LEU A 243 14.96 -24.93 -2.05
N GLU A 244 13.81 -25.55 -1.83
CA GLU A 244 13.73 -26.97 -1.43
C GLU A 244 13.89 -27.94 -2.62
N SER A 245 13.91 -27.44 -3.86
CA SER A 245 14.02 -28.28 -5.05
C SER A 245 15.44 -28.74 -5.30
N GLU A 246 15.62 -30.06 -5.52
CA GLU A 246 16.89 -30.64 -5.98
C GLU A 246 17.25 -30.22 -7.43
N ASP A 247 16.30 -29.62 -8.15
CA ASP A 247 16.46 -29.19 -9.55
C ASP A 247 16.46 -27.64 -9.64
N PRO A 248 17.66 -27.02 -9.79
CA PRO A 248 17.80 -25.57 -9.88
C PRO A 248 17.49 -25.00 -11.27
N GLU A 249 16.91 -25.79 -12.19
CA GLU A 249 16.50 -25.32 -13.52
C GLU A 249 15.06 -24.81 -13.55
N PHE A 250 14.86 -23.68 -14.23
CA PHE A 250 13.57 -23.04 -14.43
C PHE A 250 13.35 -22.64 -15.89
N ASP A 251 12.10 -22.62 -16.34
CA ASP A 251 11.79 -22.00 -17.63
C ASP A 251 11.90 -20.48 -17.53
N VAL A 252 11.43 -19.92 -16.40
CA VAL A 252 11.38 -18.48 -16.18
C VAL A 252 11.85 -18.13 -14.77
N LEU A 253 12.83 -17.24 -14.68
CA LEU A 253 13.22 -16.54 -13.45
C LEU A 253 12.61 -15.13 -13.46
N VAL A 254 11.74 -14.84 -12.51
CA VAL A 254 11.16 -13.51 -12.27
C VAL A 254 11.88 -12.86 -11.10
N ILE A 255 12.48 -11.69 -11.32
CA ILE A 255 13.23 -10.95 -10.30
C ILE A 255 12.39 -9.75 -9.86
N GLY A 256 11.82 -9.85 -8.65
CA GLY A 256 10.90 -8.90 -8.04
C GLY A 256 9.46 -9.41 -8.02
N ALA A 257 8.80 -9.29 -6.87
CA ALA A 257 7.40 -9.68 -6.63
C ALA A 257 6.47 -8.46 -6.45
N GLY A 258 6.74 -7.37 -7.17
CA GLY A 258 5.77 -6.29 -7.37
C GLY A 258 4.59 -6.72 -8.27
N PRO A 259 3.62 -5.84 -8.56
CA PRO A 259 2.46 -6.18 -9.37
C PRO A 259 2.81 -6.78 -10.75
N ALA A 260 3.88 -6.30 -11.40
CA ALA A 260 4.35 -6.87 -12.66
C ALA A 260 4.87 -8.31 -12.48
N GLY A 261 5.76 -8.53 -11.53
CA GLY A 261 6.35 -9.85 -11.31
C GLY A 261 5.33 -10.89 -10.82
N LEU A 262 4.40 -10.49 -9.96
CA LEU A 262 3.29 -11.36 -9.54
C LEU A 262 2.38 -11.71 -10.73
N ALA A 263 2.06 -10.75 -11.60
CA ALA A 263 1.30 -11.04 -12.80
C ALA A 263 2.06 -12.01 -13.72
N THR A 264 3.36 -11.80 -13.93
CA THR A 264 4.20 -12.76 -14.67
C THR A 264 4.17 -14.15 -14.05
N ALA A 265 4.29 -14.25 -12.72
CA ALA A 265 4.27 -15.52 -12.02
C ALA A 265 2.94 -16.27 -12.18
N VAL A 266 1.81 -15.55 -12.06
CA VAL A 266 0.47 -16.11 -12.29
C VAL A 266 0.35 -16.65 -13.70
N TYR A 267 0.63 -15.83 -14.71
CA TYR A 267 0.41 -16.20 -16.11
C TYR A 267 1.38 -17.30 -16.56
N ALA A 268 2.68 -17.16 -16.27
CA ALA A 268 3.68 -18.16 -16.65
C ALA A 268 3.39 -19.53 -16.04
N SER A 269 3.07 -19.58 -14.74
CA SER A 269 2.76 -20.85 -14.07
C SER A 269 1.43 -21.44 -14.52
N SER A 270 0.41 -20.61 -14.78
CA SER A 270 -0.87 -21.08 -15.31
C SER A 270 -0.76 -21.68 -16.73
N GLU A 271 0.26 -21.26 -17.49
CA GLU A 271 0.58 -21.78 -18.83
C GLU A 271 1.59 -22.94 -18.79
N GLY A 272 1.93 -23.44 -17.58
CA GLY A 272 2.75 -24.63 -17.38
C GLY A 272 4.26 -24.40 -17.39
N LEU A 273 4.72 -23.13 -17.36
CA LEU A 273 6.15 -22.83 -17.25
C LEU A 273 6.62 -23.01 -15.80
N ARG A 274 7.74 -23.73 -15.62
CA ARG A 274 8.37 -23.86 -14.31
C ARG A 274 8.97 -22.51 -13.91
N THR A 275 8.27 -21.81 -13.02
CA THR A 275 8.53 -20.40 -12.71
C THR A 275 9.10 -20.23 -11.31
N LEU A 276 10.23 -19.52 -11.20
CA LEU A 276 10.81 -19.06 -9.95
C LEU A 276 10.65 -17.55 -9.81
N VAL A 277 10.17 -17.09 -8.67
CA VAL A 277 10.12 -15.68 -8.29
C VAL A 277 11.07 -15.44 -7.12
N VAL A 278 11.99 -14.49 -7.28
CA VAL A 278 12.91 -14.05 -6.23
C VAL A 278 12.56 -12.63 -5.81
N GLU A 279 12.32 -12.41 -4.52
CA GLU A 279 11.96 -11.11 -3.95
C GLU A 279 12.81 -10.78 -2.73
N GLN A 280 13.42 -9.58 -2.75
CA GLN A 280 14.39 -9.15 -1.73
C GLN A 280 13.76 -8.69 -0.41
N GLU A 281 12.54 -8.13 -0.44
CA GLU A 281 11.98 -7.46 0.74
C GLU A 281 10.56 -7.90 1.07
N SER A 282 9.62 -7.79 0.14
CA SER A 282 8.22 -8.07 0.44
C SER A 282 7.39 -8.21 -0.83
N ILE A 283 6.44 -9.14 -0.78
CA ILE A 283 5.43 -9.30 -1.82
C ILE A 283 4.66 -7.98 -2.01
N GLY A 284 4.50 -7.57 -3.26
CA GLY A 284 3.80 -6.34 -3.66
C GLY A 284 4.70 -5.16 -3.96
N GLY A 285 5.99 -5.21 -3.58
CA GLY A 285 6.94 -4.12 -3.80
C GLY A 285 6.39 -2.76 -3.35
N GLN A 286 6.64 -1.71 -4.13
CA GLN A 286 6.14 -0.37 -3.83
C GLN A 286 4.61 -0.30 -3.72
N ALA A 287 3.89 -1.04 -4.58
CA ALA A 287 2.43 -1.05 -4.55
C ALA A 287 1.92 -1.58 -3.21
N GLY A 288 2.61 -2.55 -2.60
CA GLY A 288 2.31 -3.11 -1.28
C GLY A 288 2.16 -2.07 -0.16
N THR A 289 2.89 -0.95 -0.26
CA THR A 289 2.83 0.15 0.72
C THR A 289 1.64 1.09 0.54
N SER A 290 0.89 0.95 -0.56
CA SER A 290 -0.28 1.78 -0.82
C SER A 290 -1.39 1.46 0.18
N SER A 291 -1.84 2.48 0.91
CA SER A 291 -2.95 2.36 1.86
C SER A 291 -4.24 1.96 1.17
N LEU A 292 -4.49 2.45 -0.05
CA LEU A 292 -5.68 2.14 -0.84
C LEU A 292 -5.48 2.50 -2.32
N ILE A 293 -5.67 1.52 -3.21
CA ILE A 293 -5.66 1.69 -4.66
C ILE A 293 -7.11 1.75 -5.14
N ARG A 294 -7.58 2.93 -5.54
CA ARG A 294 -8.98 3.16 -5.96
C ARG A 294 -9.23 3.00 -7.47
N ASN A 295 -8.17 3.02 -8.26
CA ASN A 295 -8.24 3.02 -9.72
C ASN A 295 -7.83 1.68 -10.35
N TYR A 296 -7.87 0.59 -9.58
CA TYR A 296 -7.65 -0.76 -10.10
C TYR A 296 -8.98 -1.41 -10.45
N LEU A 297 -9.16 -1.74 -11.72
CA LEU A 297 -10.41 -2.30 -12.24
C LEU A 297 -10.76 -3.63 -11.57
N GLY A 298 -12.03 -3.81 -11.21
CA GLY A 298 -12.53 -4.99 -10.51
C GLY A 298 -12.65 -4.82 -8.98
N PHE A 299 -12.02 -3.80 -8.39
CA PHE A 299 -12.15 -3.47 -6.97
C PHE A 299 -12.90 -2.15 -6.79
N SER A 300 -14.23 -2.19 -6.85
CA SER A 300 -15.09 -1.00 -6.75
C SER A 300 -14.88 -0.22 -5.45
N ARG A 301 -14.47 -0.89 -4.37
CA ARG A 301 -14.15 -0.29 -3.06
C ARG A 301 -12.73 0.24 -2.94
N GLY A 302 -11.95 0.10 -4.00
CA GLY A 302 -10.50 0.07 -3.91
C GLY A 302 -9.99 -1.19 -3.23
N ILE A 303 -8.68 -1.40 -3.28
CA ILE A 303 -8.00 -2.51 -2.64
C ILE A 303 -6.70 -2.01 -2.02
N ARG A 304 -6.34 -2.52 -0.84
CA ARG A 304 -5.03 -2.21 -0.25
C ARG A 304 -3.94 -2.80 -1.13
N GLY A 305 -2.82 -2.10 -1.25
CA GLY A 305 -1.72 -2.57 -2.08
C GLY A 305 -1.17 -3.94 -1.67
N SER A 306 -1.00 -4.13 -0.36
CA SER A 306 -0.57 -5.40 0.23
C SER A 306 -1.58 -6.54 -0.03
N GLU A 307 -2.88 -6.24 0.01
CA GLU A 307 -3.93 -7.23 -0.25
C GLU A 307 -3.97 -7.64 -1.73
N LEU A 308 -3.83 -6.69 -2.66
CA LEU A 308 -3.72 -7.00 -4.08
C LEU A 308 -2.54 -7.93 -4.34
N ALA A 309 -1.40 -7.65 -3.72
CA ALA A 309 -0.20 -8.45 -3.87
C ALA A 309 -0.33 -9.85 -3.26
N GLN A 310 -0.90 -9.96 -2.05
CA GLN A 310 -1.15 -11.24 -1.40
C GLN A 310 -2.07 -12.14 -2.23
N ARG A 311 -3.14 -11.57 -2.81
CA ARG A 311 -4.04 -12.30 -3.73
C ARG A 311 -3.30 -12.78 -4.98
N GLY A 312 -2.43 -11.95 -5.55
CA GLY A 312 -1.60 -12.32 -6.70
C GLY A 312 -0.60 -13.45 -6.37
N TYR A 313 0.06 -13.36 -5.21
CA TYR A 313 0.93 -14.42 -4.70
C TYR A 313 0.18 -15.74 -4.52
N GLN A 314 -0.98 -15.72 -3.87
CA GLN A 314 -1.81 -16.92 -3.65
C GLN A 314 -2.23 -17.56 -4.98
N GLN A 315 -2.58 -16.76 -5.99
CA GLN A 315 -2.90 -17.28 -7.33
C GLN A 315 -1.70 -17.96 -7.97
N ALA A 316 -0.53 -17.30 -7.99
CA ALA A 316 0.68 -17.86 -8.57
C ALA A 316 1.11 -19.15 -7.85
N TRP A 317 1.03 -19.16 -6.51
CA TRP A 317 1.33 -20.33 -5.69
C TRP A 317 0.42 -21.51 -6.01
N VAL A 318 -0.89 -21.29 -6.15
CA VAL A 318 -1.85 -22.35 -6.54
C VAL A 318 -1.52 -22.92 -7.94
N PHE A 319 -0.98 -22.11 -8.85
CA PHE A 319 -0.51 -22.57 -10.16
C PHE A 319 0.89 -23.22 -10.14
N GLY A 320 1.55 -23.32 -8.98
CA GLY A 320 2.84 -23.99 -8.84
C GLY A 320 4.06 -23.09 -9.02
N ALA A 321 3.91 -21.77 -8.92
CA ALA A 321 5.06 -20.86 -8.88
C ALA A 321 5.91 -21.12 -7.62
N HIS A 322 7.22 -21.16 -7.80
CA HIS A 322 8.18 -21.23 -6.70
C HIS A 322 8.53 -19.80 -6.25
N PHE A 323 8.55 -19.57 -4.95
CA PHE A 323 8.90 -18.26 -4.39
C PHE A 323 10.08 -18.42 -3.44
N VAL A 324 11.06 -17.52 -3.59
CA VAL A 324 12.16 -17.32 -2.66
C VAL A 324 12.09 -15.88 -2.20
N LEU A 325 11.61 -15.68 -0.97
CA LEU A 325 11.40 -14.36 -0.40
C LEU A 325 12.55 -14.00 0.54
N MET A 326 12.72 -12.70 0.81
CA MET A 326 13.82 -12.15 1.62
C MET A 326 15.20 -12.49 1.06
N ARG A 327 15.33 -12.54 -0.27
CA ARG A 327 16.57 -12.89 -0.97
C ARG A 327 16.78 -12.06 -2.22
N THR A 328 18.05 -11.77 -2.51
CA THR A 328 18.45 -10.91 -3.61
C THR A 328 19.21 -11.70 -4.66
N VAL A 329 18.87 -11.49 -5.94
CA VAL A 329 19.73 -11.91 -7.04
C VAL A 329 20.91 -10.95 -7.11
N VAL A 330 22.12 -11.46 -6.84
CA VAL A 330 23.34 -10.63 -6.72
C VAL A 330 24.18 -10.64 -7.99
N GLN A 331 23.98 -11.65 -8.84
CA GLN A 331 24.66 -11.78 -10.12
C GLN A 331 23.72 -12.43 -11.14
N LEU A 332 23.79 -11.97 -12.37
CA LEU A 332 23.08 -12.54 -13.52
C LEU A 332 24.01 -12.55 -14.71
N GLU A 333 24.09 -13.67 -15.41
CA GLU A 333 24.90 -13.82 -16.62
C GLU A 333 24.22 -14.75 -17.61
N LYS A 334 24.52 -14.58 -18.90
CA LYS A 334 24.03 -15.48 -19.94
C LYS A 334 25.17 -16.36 -20.43
N ARG A 335 25.05 -17.68 -20.29
CA ARG A 335 26.03 -18.69 -20.72
C ARG A 335 25.29 -19.84 -21.42
N ASP A 336 25.84 -20.33 -22.53
CA ASP A 336 25.31 -21.49 -23.27
C ASP A 336 23.80 -21.40 -23.57
N GLY A 337 23.33 -20.19 -23.92
CA GLY A 337 21.92 -19.93 -24.24
C GLY A 337 20.97 -19.85 -23.03
N ARG A 338 21.48 -19.98 -21.81
CA ARG A 338 20.72 -19.91 -20.56
C ARG A 338 21.20 -18.77 -19.67
N PHE A 339 20.34 -18.37 -18.74
CA PHE A 339 20.67 -17.42 -17.69
C PHE A 339 21.12 -18.18 -16.45
N HIS A 340 22.27 -17.79 -15.91
CA HIS A 340 22.76 -18.24 -14.61
C HIS A 340 22.62 -17.07 -13.63
N ALA A 341 21.93 -17.31 -12.53
CA ALA A 341 21.70 -16.30 -11.51
C ALA A 341 22.18 -16.82 -10.15
N VAL A 342 22.89 -15.97 -9.42
CA VAL A 342 23.30 -16.25 -8.04
C VAL A 342 22.30 -15.56 -7.11
N ILE A 343 21.58 -16.35 -6.31
CA ILE A 343 20.69 -15.86 -5.26
C ILE A 343 21.49 -15.88 -3.95
N GLY A 344 21.69 -14.70 -3.34
CA GLY A 344 22.44 -14.58 -2.09
C GLY A 344 21.89 -15.50 -1.02
N ASP A 345 22.75 -16.15 -0.23
CA ASP A 345 22.38 -17.07 0.86
C ASP A 345 21.45 -18.24 0.46
N VAL A 346 21.32 -18.54 -0.84
CA VAL A 346 20.55 -19.68 -1.37
C VAL A 346 21.41 -20.50 -2.34
N GLY A 347 22.04 -19.85 -3.31
CA GLY A 347 22.90 -20.51 -4.30
C GLY A 347 22.52 -20.21 -5.75
N ASP A 348 23.02 -21.04 -6.66
CA ASP A 348 22.93 -20.82 -8.10
C ASP A 348 21.67 -21.44 -8.68
N VAL A 349 21.01 -20.71 -9.58
CA VAL A 349 19.88 -21.20 -10.37
C VAL A 349 20.12 -20.94 -11.86
N THR A 350 19.49 -21.75 -12.70
CA THR A 350 19.49 -21.52 -14.15
C THR A 350 18.08 -21.30 -14.68
N ALA A 351 17.95 -20.42 -15.66
CA ALA A 351 16.68 -20.13 -16.30
C ALA A 351 16.82 -19.98 -17.81
N ARG A 352 15.79 -20.39 -18.56
CA ARG A 352 15.77 -20.20 -20.03
C ARG A 352 15.38 -18.78 -20.43
N ALA A 353 14.56 -18.11 -19.61
CA ALA A 353 14.22 -16.70 -19.75
C ALA A 353 14.24 -15.99 -18.38
N VAL A 354 14.48 -14.68 -18.40
CA VAL A 354 14.46 -13.83 -17.20
C VAL A 354 13.48 -12.69 -17.38
N VAL A 355 12.71 -12.38 -16.35
CA VAL A 355 11.85 -11.20 -16.28
C VAL A 355 12.30 -10.31 -15.14
N LEU A 356 12.88 -9.15 -15.46
CA LEU A 356 13.18 -8.09 -14.51
C LEU A 356 11.90 -7.31 -14.20
N ALA A 357 11.43 -7.45 -12.96
CA ALA A 357 10.25 -6.78 -12.40
C ALA A 357 10.58 -6.05 -11.09
N THR A 358 11.81 -5.56 -10.96
CA THR A 358 12.37 -4.96 -9.72
C THR A 358 11.82 -3.57 -9.39
N GLY A 359 11.03 -2.98 -10.29
CA GLY A 359 10.39 -1.68 -10.07
C GLY A 359 11.37 -0.53 -9.86
N VAL A 360 11.01 0.39 -8.95
CA VAL A 360 11.80 1.57 -8.58
C VAL A 360 11.66 1.90 -7.10
N ALA A 361 12.61 2.65 -6.56
CA ALA A 361 12.47 3.34 -5.29
C ALA A 361 12.15 4.83 -5.53
N TYR A 362 11.03 5.33 -5.00
CA TYR A 362 10.76 6.77 -4.99
C TYR A 362 11.73 7.50 -4.05
N ARG A 363 12.20 8.68 -4.47
CA ARG A 363 12.96 9.54 -3.59
C ARG A 363 12.03 10.12 -2.51
N ARG A 364 12.43 10.01 -1.25
CA ARG A 364 11.70 10.49 -0.07
C ARG A 364 12.10 11.92 0.29
N LEU A 365 11.27 12.59 1.09
CA LEU A 365 11.59 13.91 1.68
C LEU A 365 12.39 13.81 2.98
N ASP A 366 12.47 12.63 3.58
CA ASP A 366 13.12 12.36 4.87
C ASP A 366 12.53 13.16 6.04
N VAL A 367 11.20 13.32 6.06
CA VAL A 367 10.44 14.01 7.12
C VAL A 367 9.55 13.00 7.87
N PRO A 368 9.95 12.50 9.05
CA PRO A 368 9.24 11.42 9.75
C PRO A 368 7.76 11.67 10.05
N SER A 369 7.38 12.93 10.30
CA SER A 369 5.97 13.29 10.56
C SER A 369 5.09 13.13 9.33
N LEU A 370 5.63 13.39 8.13
CA LEU A 370 4.92 13.26 6.86
C LEU A 370 4.88 11.81 6.37
N GLU A 371 5.89 11.00 6.68
CA GLU A 371 5.90 9.57 6.33
C GLU A 371 4.71 8.82 6.97
N LYS A 372 4.25 9.24 8.15
CA LYS A 372 3.05 8.70 8.81
C LYS A 372 1.75 9.03 8.08
N LEU A 373 1.77 10.03 7.19
CA LEU A 373 0.60 10.54 6.48
C LEU A 373 0.58 10.10 5.00
N VAL A 374 1.47 9.19 4.60
CA VAL A 374 1.46 8.59 3.25
C VAL A 374 0.13 7.89 3.00
N GLY A 375 -0.52 8.27 1.90
CA GLY A 375 -1.86 7.80 1.55
C GLY A 375 -3.01 8.49 2.30
N ASN A 376 -2.72 9.36 3.27
CA ASN A 376 -3.67 10.18 4.02
C ASN A 376 -3.33 11.67 3.87
N GLY A 377 -3.13 12.12 2.63
CA GLY A 377 -2.75 13.50 2.29
C GLY A 377 -1.31 13.66 1.82
N VAL A 378 -0.43 12.66 1.95
CA VAL A 378 0.91 12.67 1.32
C VAL A 378 0.99 11.59 0.24
N TYR A 379 1.42 11.96 -0.97
CA TYR A 379 1.39 11.10 -2.16
C TYR A 379 2.72 11.20 -2.94
N TYR A 380 3.19 10.08 -3.48
CA TYR A 380 4.39 9.99 -4.33
C TYR A 380 4.03 9.87 -5.83
N GLY A 381 2.89 10.43 -6.20
CA GLY A 381 2.35 10.51 -7.55
C GLY A 381 1.01 11.26 -7.54
N ALA A 382 0.60 11.81 -8.69
CA ALA A 382 -0.69 12.49 -8.85
C ALA A 382 -1.64 11.62 -9.70
N SER A 383 -2.61 10.97 -9.07
CA SER A 383 -3.72 10.29 -9.74
C SER A 383 -4.95 11.20 -9.83
N VAL A 384 -5.80 10.91 -10.82
CA VAL A 384 -7.07 11.62 -11.04
C VAL A 384 -8.00 11.50 -9.83
N SER A 385 -7.92 10.38 -9.10
CA SER A 385 -8.76 10.14 -7.93
C SER A 385 -8.38 11.04 -6.75
N GLU A 386 -7.08 11.30 -6.52
CA GLU A 386 -6.66 12.24 -5.46
C GLU A 386 -7.01 13.69 -5.84
N ALA A 387 -6.88 14.06 -7.11
CA ALA A 387 -7.17 15.42 -7.58
C ALA A 387 -8.64 15.83 -7.37
N HIS A 388 -9.60 14.94 -7.69
CA HIS A 388 -11.02 15.20 -7.40
C HIS A 388 -11.29 15.35 -5.91
N GLY A 389 -10.54 14.63 -5.09
CA GLY A 389 -10.66 14.65 -3.64
C GLY A 389 -10.21 15.94 -2.97
N LEU A 390 -9.44 16.75 -3.69
CA LEU A 390 -8.94 18.04 -3.23
C LEU A 390 -9.74 19.21 -3.82
N LYS A 391 -10.97 18.96 -4.29
CA LYS A 391 -11.85 20.02 -4.77
C LYS A 391 -12.01 21.12 -3.71
N ASP A 392 -11.80 22.36 -4.12
CA ASP A 392 -11.90 23.56 -3.28
C ASP A 392 -10.92 23.58 -2.07
N ARG A 393 -9.83 22.80 -2.13
CA ARG A 393 -8.81 22.67 -1.07
C ARG A 393 -7.41 23.11 -1.52
N TYR A 394 -6.46 23.12 -0.58
CA TYR A 394 -5.07 23.53 -0.85
C TYR A 394 -4.18 22.31 -1.11
N ALA A 395 -3.48 22.31 -2.25
CA ALA A 395 -2.50 21.28 -2.59
C ALA A 395 -1.08 21.85 -2.66
N CYS A 396 -0.08 21.03 -2.39
CA CYS A 396 1.33 21.32 -2.52
C CYS A 396 1.99 20.24 -3.38
N VAL A 397 2.76 20.65 -4.39
CA VAL A 397 3.54 19.76 -5.25
C VAL A 397 5.02 20.07 -5.04
N VAL A 398 5.85 19.06 -4.78
CA VAL A 398 7.29 19.22 -4.58
C VAL A 398 8.02 18.61 -5.77
N GLY A 399 8.74 19.43 -6.55
CA GLY A 399 9.57 18.96 -7.66
C GLY A 399 9.65 19.97 -8.81
N GLY A 400 10.80 20.04 -9.49
CA GLY A 400 11.05 21.01 -10.57
C GLY A 400 11.00 20.44 -12.00
N GLY A 401 10.66 19.15 -12.17
CA GLY A 401 10.64 18.50 -13.47
C GLY A 401 9.25 18.47 -14.13
N ASN A 402 9.19 18.03 -15.38
CA ASN A 402 7.94 17.97 -16.16
C ASN A 402 6.79 17.24 -15.45
N SER A 403 7.05 16.13 -14.75
CA SER A 403 6.02 15.40 -14.02
C SER A 403 5.38 16.24 -12.92
N ALA A 404 6.16 17.09 -12.23
CA ALA A 404 5.64 18.01 -11.23
C ALA A 404 4.77 19.09 -11.89
N GLY A 405 5.23 19.69 -13.00
CA GLY A 405 4.46 20.71 -13.73
C GLY A 405 3.12 20.18 -14.26
N GLN A 406 3.11 18.97 -14.81
CA GLN A 406 1.88 18.29 -15.24
C GLN A 406 0.93 18.00 -14.07
N ALA A 407 1.46 17.59 -12.92
CA ALA A 407 0.67 17.37 -11.71
C ALA A 407 0.04 18.67 -11.20
N VAL A 408 0.80 19.78 -11.18
CA VAL A 408 0.30 21.10 -10.79
C VAL A 408 -0.89 21.53 -11.66
N LEU A 409 -0.73 21.51 -12.99
CA LEU A 409 -1.80 21.90 -13.92
C LEU A 409 -3.01 20.95 -13.84
N HIS A 410 -2.78 19.67 -13.54
CA HIS A 410 -3.87 18.74 -13.30
C HIS A 410 -4.65 19.10 -12.04
N LEU A 411 -3.96 19.33 -10.91
CA LEU A 411 -4.56 19.67 -9.62
C LEU A 411 -5.25 21.03 -9.64
N ALA A 412 -4.70 22.01 -10.37
CA ALA A 412 -5.24 23.36 -10.48
C ALA A 412 -6.67 23.40 -11.05
N ARG A 413 -7.09 22.36 -11.78
CA ARG A 413 -8.47 22.24 -12.29
C ARG A 413 -9.51 21.94 -11.21
N TYR A 414 -9.07 21.50 -10.03
CA TYR A 414 -9.95 21.05 -8.94
C TYR A 414 -9.71 21.82 -7.65
N CYS A 415 -8.45 22.07 -7.32
CA CYS A 415 -8.04 22.67 -6.05
C CYS A 415 -8.38 24.15 -5.99
N LYS A 416 -8.64 24.65 -4.78
CA LYS A 416 -8.75 26.09 -4.52
C LYS A 416 -7.42 26.80 -4.80
N HIS A 417 -6.31 26.18 -4.45
CA HIS A 417 -4.97 26.69 -4.73
C HIS A 417 -3.95 25.55 -4.79
N VAL A 418 -2.97 25.66 -5.69
CA VAL A 418 -1.85 24.71 -5.79
C VAL A 418 -0.52 25.44 -5.59
N LEU A 419 0.25 24.99 -4.61
CA LEU A 419 1.59 25.48 -4.32
C LEU A 419 2.64 24.57 -4.95
N LEU A 420 3.43 25.06 -5.89
CA LEU A 420 4.58 24.36 -6.43
C LEU A 420 5.85 24.75 -5.66
N VAL A 421 6.46 23.80 -4.97
CA VAL A 421 7.70 23.99 -4.21
C VAL A 421 8.87 23.39 -4.97
N ILE A 422 9.90 24.19 -5.21
CA ILE A 422 11.13 23.77 -5.87
C ILE A 422 12.36 24.18 -5.07
N ARG A 423 13.39 23.31 -5.07
CA ARG A 423 14.69 23.60 -4.44
C ARG A 423 15.54 24.57 -5.25
N GLY A 424 15.38 24.57 -6.58
CA GLY A 424 16.08 25.47 -7.48
C GLY A 424 15.58 26.91 -7.41
N GLU A 425 16.30 27.83 -8.02
CA GLU A 425 15.94 29.25 -8.08
C GLU A 425 14.77 29.52 -9.03
N ASP A 426 14.60 28.68 -10.06
CA ASP A 426 13.50 28.76 -11.03
C ASP A 426 13.17 27.38 -11.63
N LEU A 427 12.15 27.34 -12.48
CA LEU A 427 11.67 26.14 -13.17
C LEU A 427 12.46 25.80 -14.45
N THR A 428 13.22 26.76 -15.00
CA THR A 428 13.84 26.68 -16.34
C THR A 428 14.94 25.64 -16.43
N ALA A 429 15.56 25.29 -15.29
CA ALA A 429 16.63 24.30 -15.23
C ALA A 429 16.19 22.87 -15.62
N SER A 430 14.92 22.50 -15.41
CA SER A 430 14.46 21.11 -15.63
C SER A 430 13.03 20.96 -16.14
N MET A 431 12.25 22.04 -16.21
CA MET A 431 10.88 22.03 -16.72
C MET A 431 10.84 22.57 -18.15
N SER A 432 10.07 21.91 -19.03
CA SER A 432 9.87 22.37 -20.39
C SER A 432 9.12 23.71 -20.43
N GLN A 433 9.52 24.62 -21.33
CA GLN A 433 9.00 25.98 -21.41
C GLN A 433 7.47 26.06 -21.46
N TYR A 434 6.79 25.21 -22.23
CA TYR A 434 5.32 25.23 -22.32
C TYR A 434 4.62 24.96 -20.97
N LEU A 435 5.22 24.17 -20.08
CA LEU A 435 4.67 23.93 -18.74
C LEU A 435 4.88 25.14 -17.85
N ILE A 436 6.02 25.81 -17.98
CA ILE A 436 6.31 27.06 -17.27
C ILE A 436 5.26 28.10 -17.67
N ASP A 437 5.08 28.32 -18.97
CA ASP A 437 4.09 29.28 -19.49
C ASP A 437 2.66 28.96 -19.02
N ALA A 438 2.29 27.67 -18.99
CA ALA A 438 0.98 27.23 -18.53
C ALA A 438 0.80 27.38 -17.01
N ILE A 439 1.86 27.20 -16.22
CA ILE A 439 1.86 27.42 -14.77
C ILE A 439 1.73 28.92 -14.47
N ASP A 440 2.48 29.76 -15.17
CA ASP A 440 2.43 31.22 -15.02
C ASP A 440 1.06 31.80 -15.39
N ALA A 441 0.36 31.17 -16.34
CA ALA A 441 -0.99 31.55 -16.74
C ALA A 441 -2.10 31.07 -15.77
N ALA A 442 -1.79 30.17 -14.82
CA ALA A 442 -2.78 29.59 -13.92
C ALA A 442 -2.98 30.46 -12.66
N GLU A 443 -4.15 31.11 -12.55
CA GLU A 443 -4.44 32.09 -11.49
C GLU A 443 -4.43 31.52 -10.06
N ASN A 444 -4.69 30.22 -9.91
CA ASN A 444 -4.73 29.53 -8.62
C ASN A 444 -3.47 28.70 -8.34
N VAL A 445 -2.36 29.00 -9.02
CA VAL A 445 -1.07 28.35 -8.82
C VAL A 445 -0.07 29.38 -8.30
N SER A 446 0.77 28.98 -7.34
CA SER A 446 1.92 29.79 -6.94
C SER A 446 3.18 28.93 -6.85
N VAL A 447 4.31 29.53 -7.22
CA VAL A 447 5.62 28.87 -7.19
C VAL A 447 6.42 29.42 -6.02
N ARG A 448 6.95 28.52 -5.18
CA ARG A 448 7.92 28.82 -4.12
C ARG A 448 9.27 28.23 -4.49
N ALA A 449 10.11 29.09 -5.05
CA ALA A 449 11.48 28.76 -5.39
C ALA A 449 12.40 28.75 -4.16
N SER A 450 13.58 28.15 -4.33
CA SER A 450 14.61 28.05 -3.30
C SER A 450 14.07 27.52 -1.96
N SER A 451 13.10 26.62 -2.01
CA SER A 451 12.34 26.18 -0.84
C SER A 451 12.28 24.66 -0.75
N GLU A 452 12.16 24.14 0.47
CA GLU A 452 11.98 22.71 0.70
C GLU A 452 11.00 22.43 1.84
N VAL A 453 10.32 21.29 1.77
CA VAL A 453 9.45 20.82 2.85
C VAL A 453 10.32 20.18 3.92
N VAL A 454 10.22 20.68 5.16
CA VAL A 454 11.00 20.21 6.31
C VAL A 454 10.14 19.65 7.44
N GLY A 455 8.82 19.84 7.35
CA GLY A 455 7.87 19.43 8.39
C GLY A 455 6.44 19.41 7.89
N GLY A 456 5.54 18.99 8.75
CA GLY A 456 4.10 18.97 8.50
C GLY A 456 3.38 17.99 9.42
N GLY A 457 2.06 17.99 9.36
CA GLY A 457 1.24 17.16 10.24
C GLY A 457 -0.26 17.40 10.10
N GLY A 458 -1.00 16.75 10.97
CA GLY A 458 -2.45 16.89 11.15
C GLY A 458 -3.02 15.70 11.91
N ASP A 459 -4.30 15.80 12.29
CA ASP A 459 -5.00 14.74 13.01
C ASP A 459 -5.55 13.68 12.04
N GLY A 460 -4.88 12.53 11.97
CA GLY A 460 -5.24 11.39 11.09
C GLY A 460 -5.06 11.63 9.58
N ARG A 461 -4.80 12.87 9.15
CA ARG A 461 -4.54 13.26 7.76
C ARG A 461 -3.70 14.53 7.69
N LEU A 462 -3.13 14.83 6.52
CA LEU A 462 -2.41 16.09 6.30
C LEU A 462 -3.34 17.31 6.45
N GLN A 463 -2.89 18.30 7.21
CA GLN A 463 -3.56 19.59 7.39
C GLN A 463 -2.60 20.76 7.17
N GLN A 464 -1.30 20.56 7.37
CA GLN A 464 -0.28 21.59 7.21
C GLN A 464 1.07 21.02 6.79
N VAL A 465 1.86 21.84 6.09
CA VAL A 465 3.27 21.57 5.77
C VAL A 465 4.13 22.75 6.20
N THR A 466 5.35 22.47 6.63
CA THR A 466 6.36 23.47 6.99
C THR A 466 7.39 23.55 5.88
N LEU A 467 7.53 24.73 5.29
CA LEU A 467 8.52 25.03 4.27
C LEU A 467 9.70 25.75 4.91
N ARG A 468 10.91 25.49 4.42
CA ARG A 468 12.12 26.24 4.72
C ARG A 468 12.63 26.92 3.46
N ASP A 469 12.85 28.23 3.52
CA ASP A 469 13.59 28.95 2.48
C ASP A 469 15.08 28.65 2.63
N ARG A 470 15.69 28.08 1.59
CA ARG A 470 17.07 27.62 1.57
C ARG A 470 18.09 28.77 1.55
N ARG A 471 17.65 30.00 1.26
CA ARG A 471 18.54 31.18 1.17
C ARG A 471 18.81 31.80 2.53
N ASN A 472 17.81 31.81 3.41
CA ASN A 472 17.88 32.47 4.71
C ASN A 472 17.56 31.54 5.89
N GLY A 473 17.08 30.32 5.65
CA GLY A 473 16.73 29.33 6.67
C GLY A 473 15.38 29.58 7.35
N ASN A 474 14.61 30.59 6.95
CA ASN A 474 13.32 30.90 7.56
C ASN A 474 12.30 29.80 7.28
N GLU A 475 11.52 29.47 8.30
CA GLU A 475 10.47 28.46 8.20
C GLU A 475 9.07 29.09 8.24
N GLU A 476 8.18 28.59 7.40
CA GLU A 476 6.78 29.02 7.28
C GLU A 476 5.89 27.78 7.26
N THR A 477 4.86 27.74 8.10
CA THR A 477 3.87 26.65 8.10
C THR A 477 2.60 27.10 7.39
N LEU A 478 2.15 26.31 6.41
CA LEU A 478 1.03 26.63 5.54
C LEU A 478 -0.06 25.55 5.64
N PRO A 479 -1.35 25.94 5.61
CA PRO A 479 -2.45 24.98 5.52
C PRO A 479 -2.42 24.31 4.15
N ILE A 480 -2.22 22.99 4.14
CA ILE A 480 -2.15 22.15 2.94
C ILE A 480 -2.88 20.84 3.23
N ASP A 481 -3.89 20.52 2.42
CA ASP A 481 -4.67 19.29 2.53
C ASP A 481 -4.04 18.10 1.77
N GLY A 482 -3.20 18.38 0.77
CA GLY A 482 -2.55 17.36 -0.05
C GLY A 482 -1.13 17.73 -0.47
N LEU A 483 -0.15 16.86 -0.21
CA LEU A 483 1.26 16.99 -0.59
C LEU A 483 1.63 15.92 -1.62
N PHE A 484 2.11 16.33 -2.78
CA PHE A 484 2.49 15.48 -3.90
C PHE A 484 4.00 15.58 -4.15
N VAL A 485 4.73 14.53 -3.82
CA VAL A 485 6.18 14.46 -3.90
C VAL A 485 6.59 13.91 -5.27
N MET A 486 7.08 14.81 -6.12
CA MET A 486 7.40 14.59 -7.54
C MET A 486 8.89 14.80 -7.82
N ILE A 487 9.76 14.28 -6.94
CA ILE A 487 11.23 14.46 -7.00
C ILE A 487 11.98 13.31 -7.70
N GLY A 488 11.24 12.38 -8.29
CA GLY A 488 11.75 11.28 -9.12
C GLY A 488 11.85 9.93 -8.40
N ALA A 489 12.21 8.91 -9.18
CA ALA A 489 12.41 7.53 -8.74
C ALA A 489 13.71 6.99 -9.32
N VAL A 490 14.33 6.03 -8.63
CA VAL A 490 15.59 5.39 -9.01
C VAL A 490 15.34 3.89 -9.23
N PRO A 491 15.68 3.34 -10.40
CA PRO A 491 15.60 1.89 -10.63
C PRO A 491 16.76 1.16 -9.95
N GLY A 492 16.49 -0.02 -9.38
CA GLY A 492 17.49 -0.87 -8.72
C GLY A 492 18.27 -1.74 -9.71
N THR A 493 18.95 -1.11 -10.68
CA THR A 493 19.52 -1.79 -11.86
C THR A 493 21.06 -1.80 -11.90
N SER A 494 21.73 -1.22 -10.92
CA SER A 494 23.20 -1.06 -10.92
C SER A 494 23.98 -2.39 -10.91
N TRP A 495 23.37 -3.46 -10.39
CA TRP A 495 23.97 -4.80 -10.30
C TRP A 495 23.89 -5.59 -11.61
N LEU A 496 23.09 -5.14 -12.58
CA LEU A 496 22.93 -5.83 -13.86
C LEU A 496 24.23 -5.78 -14.68
N PRO A 497 24.44 -6.72 -15.60
CA PRO A 497 25.56 -6.67 -16.55
C PRO A 497 25.48 -5.45 -17.49
N ASP A 498 26.64 -5.00 -18.00
CA ASP A 498 26.74 -3.85 -18.91
C ASP A 498 26.05 -4.10 -20.25
N GLU A 499 25.89 -5.37 -20.64
CA GLU A 499 25.15 -5.80 -21.83
C GLU A 499 23.64 -5.54 -21.70
N VAL A 500 23.13 -5.30 -20.48
CA VAL A 500 21.75 -4.85 -20.25
C VAL A 500 21.72 -3.33 -20.28
N GLY A 501 21.42 -2.80 -21.47
CA GLY A 501 21.37 -1.39 -21.80
C GLY A 501 20.40 -0.61 -20.94
N ARG A 502 20.85 0.56 -20.50
CA ARG A 502 20.11 1.47 -19.61
C ARG A 502 20.09 2.88 -20.19
N ASP A 503 19.05 3.64 -19.89
CA ASP A 503 19.04 5.07 -20.16
C ASP A 503 19.97 5.83 -19.18
N GLN A 504 20.13 7.13 -19.38
CA GLN A 504 20.97 7.99 -18.53
C GLN A 504 20.50 8.06 -17.06
N ARG A 505 19.29 7.58 -16.77
CA ARG A 505 18.67 7.57 -15.44
C ARG A 505 18.67 6.16 -14.82
N GLY A 506 19.26 5.18 -15.51
CA GLY A 506 19.40 3.79 -15.07
C GLY A 506 18.21 2.88 -15.42
N PHE A 507 17.20 3.33 -16.17
CA PHE A 507 16.06 2.49 -16.55
C PHE A 507 16.44 1.54 -17.68
N VAL A 508 15.96 0.29 -17.61
CA VAL A 508 16.30 -0.74 -18.62
C VAL A 508 15.65 -0.41 -19.96
N LEU A 509 16.45 -0.41 -21.02
CA LEU A 509 15.97 -0.26 -22.40
C LEU A 509 15.28 -1.55 -22.83
N SER A 510 14.17 -1.43 -23.56
CA SER A 510 13.36 -2.57 -24.01
C SER A 510 12.71 -2.30 -25.36
N GLY A 511 12.39 -3.35 -26.13
CA GLY A 511 11.64 -3.21 -27.37
C GLY A 511 12.34 -2.29 -28.37
N SER A 512 11.65 -1.29 -28.89
CA SER A 512 12.24 -0.34 -29.84
C SER A 512 13.45 0.40 -29.28
N ASP A 513 13.45 0.75 -27.99
CA ASP A 513 14.57 1.45 -27.35
C ASP A 513 15.80 0.53 -27.22
N ALA A 514 15.59 -0.77 -27.01
CA ALA A 514 16.67 -1.76 -27.06
C ALA A 514 17.17 -1.97 -28.49
N GLY A 515 16.28 -1.96 -29.49
CA GLY A 515 16.62 -2.24 -30.88
C GLY A 515 17.47 -1.16 -31.56
N VAL A 516 17.44 0.08 -31.06
CA VAL A 516 18.34 1.16 -31.52
C VAL A 516 19.66 1.20 -30.75
N SER A 517 19.79 0.42 -29.67
CA SER A 517 21.03 0.34 -28.89
C SER A 517 22.09 -0.46 -29.65
N PRO A 518 23.37 -0.05 -29.62
CA PRO A 518 24.46 -0.84 -30.19
C PRO A 518 24.67 -2.20 -29.49
N LEU A 519 24.07 -2.39 -28.31
CA LEU A 519 24.14 -3.64 -27.54
C LEU A 519 23.20 -4.74 -28.06
N TRP A 520 22.29 -4.41 -28.98
CA TRP A 520 21.43 -5.42 -29.59
C TRP A 520 22.13 -6.06 -30.78
N HIS A 521 22.32 -7.38 -30.71
CA HIS A 521 23.11 -8.15 -31.68
C HIS A 521 22.31 -9.21 -32.44
N GLU A 522 21.01 -9.34 -32.18
CA GLU A 522 20.19 -10.36 -32.84
C GLU A 522 19.80 -9.93 -34.26
N GLY A 523 19.70 -10.91 -35.18
CA GLY A 523 19.25 -10.70 -36.56
C GLY A 523 17.76 -10.39 -36.73
N ARG A 524 17.07 -10.03 -35.64
CA ARG A 524 15.64 -9.66 -35.58
C ARG A 524 15.45 -8.46 -34.67
N PRO A 525 14.36 -7.69 -34.80
CA PRO A 525 14.03 -6.69 -33.78
C PRO A 525 13.75 -7.35 -32.41
N PRO A 526 14.05 -6.67 -31.28
CA PRO A 526 13.64 -7.13 -29.96
C PRO A 526 12.11 -7.17 -29.84
N GLN A 527 11.59 -8.09 -29.04
CA GLN A 527 10.17 -8.08 -28.67
C GLN A 527 9.86 -6.88 -27.75
N PRO A 528 8.59 -6.44 -27.63
CA PRO A 528 8.24 -5.19 -26.92
C PRO A 528 8.80 -5.03 -25.50
N TYR A 529 8.93 -6.12 -24.73
CA TYR A 529 9.48 -6.09 -23.37
C TYR A 529 10.89 -6.66 -23.29
N GLU A 530 11.47 -7.12 -24.40
CA GLU A 530 12.81 -7.71 -24.44
C GLU A 530 13.86 -6.61 -24.34
N SER A 531 14.85 -6.83 -23.47
CA SER A 531 15.98 -5.92 -23.27
C SER A 531 16.99 -6.01 -24.41
N THR A 532 18.13 -5.33 -24.27
CA THR A 532 19.27 -5.51 -25.19
C THR A 532 19.91 -6.89 -25.09
N MET A 533 19.58 -7.69 -24.07
CA MET A 533 19.99 -9.08 -23.92
C MET A 533 18.80 -9.99 -24.26
N ALA A 534 18.88 -10.74 -25.36
CA ALA A 534 17.80 -11.60 -25.83
C ALA A 534 17.36 -12.63 -24.77
N GLY A 535 16.05 -12.81 -24.59
CA GLY A 535 15.47 -13.68 -23.54
C GLY A 535 15.42 -13.06 -22.14
N LEU A 536 16.02 -11.88 -21.94
CA LEU A 536 15.85 -11.06 -20.74
C LEU A 536 14.81 -9.99 -21.05
N PHE A 537 13.71 -10.00 -20.31
CA PHE A 537 12.61 -9.06 -20.44
C PHE A 537 12.56 -8.10 -19.25
N ALA A 538 12.12 -6.87 -19.47
CA ALA A 538 11.89 -5.88 -18.42
C ALA A 538 10.41 -5.45 -18.44
N VAL A 539 9.76 -5.48 -17.28
CA VAL A 539 8.33 -5.12 -17.13
C VAL A 539 8.09 -4.25 -15.91
N GLY A 540 7.08 -3.40 -16.00
CA GLY A 540 6.74 -2.45 -14.94
C GLY A 540 7.78 -1.34 -14.79
N ASP A 541 7.91 -0.81 -13.58
CA ASP A 541 8.56 0.46 -13.37
C ASP A 541 10.09 0.43 -13.56
N VAL A 542 10.74 -0.72 -13.68
CA VAL A 542 12.18 -0.80 -13.97
C VAL A 542 12.52 -0.37 -15.40
N ARG A 543 11.54 -0.42 -16.31
CA ARG A 543 11.69 -0.20 -17.75
C ARG A 543 11.66 1.28 -18.12
N CYS A 544 12.45 1.65 -19.12
CA CYS A 544 12.41 2.96 -19.76
C CYS A 544 11.02 3.21 -20.36
N GLY A 545 10.48 4.42 -20.18
CA GLY A 545 9.19 4.81 -20.77
C GLY A 545 7.93 4.12 -20.22
N SER A 546 8.02 3.32 -19.14
CA SER A 546 6.83 2.70 -18.53
C SER A 546 5.89 3.75 -17.91
N VAL A 547 4.59 3.45 -17.85
CA VAL A 547 3.53 4.39 -17.39
C VAL A 547 3.49 4.60 -15.86
N LYS A 548 4.25 3.82 -15.07
CA LYS A 548 4.31 3.91 -13.59
C LYS A 548 2.94 3.80 -12.91
N ARG A 549 2.16 2.78 -13.30
CA ARG A 549 0.80 2.49 -12.78
C ARG A 549 0.66 1.01 -12.48
N VAL A 550 -0.01 0.68 -11.38
CA VAL A 550 -0.23 -0.72 -10.94
C VAL A 550 -0.92 -1.55 -12.03
N ALA A 551 -2.02 -1.05 -12.62
CA ALA A 551 -2.72 -1.77 -13.69
C ALA A 551 -1.87 -1.96 -14.96
N SER A 552 -1.04 -0.97 -15.31
CA SER A 552 -0.09 -1.10 -16.41
C SER A 552 0.97 -2.14 -16.11
N ALA A 553 1.55 -2.13 -14.90
CA ALA A 553 2.54 -3.10 -14.47
C ALA A 553 2.00 -4.54 -14.51
N VAL A 554 0.77 -4.76 -14.03
CA VAL A 554 0.09 -6.07 -14.15
C VAL A 554 -0.13 -6.46 -15.61
N GLY A 555 -0.56 -5.51 -16.46
CA GLY A 555 -0.73 -5.75 -17.89
C GLY A 555 0.58 -6.15 -18.58
N GLU A 556 1.67 -5.40 -18.35
CA GLU A 556 3.00 -5.72 -18.90
C GLU A 556 3.48 -7.10 -18.41
N GLY A 557 3.31 -7.39 -17.11
CA GLY A 557 3.69 -8.68 -16.51
C GLY A 557 2.89 -9.87 -17.02
N SER A 558 1.62 -9.67 -17.43
CA SER A 558 0.82 -10.70 -18.10
C SER A 558 1.26 -10.89 -19.57
N VAL A 559 1.36 -9.80 -20.34
CA VAL A 559 1.61 -9.86 -21.78
C VAL A 559 3.00 -10.41 -22.11
N VAL A 560 4.00 -10.19 -21.24
CA VAL A 560 5.37 -10.70 -21.47
C VAL A 560 5.42 -12.22 -21.57
N VAL A 561 4.49 -12.98 -20.96
CA VAL A 561 4.49 -14.45 -20.99
C VAL A 561 4.36 -15.01 -22.41
N SER A 562 3.60 -14.35 -23.28
CA SER A 562 3.53 -14.72 -24.71
C SER A 562 4.88 -14.52 -25.44
N GLN A 563 5.64 -13.50 -25.04
CA GLN A 563 6.98 -13.23 -25.60
C GLN A 563 8.01 -14.23 -25.11
N ILE A 564 7.88 -14.66 -23.85
CA ILE A 564 8.65 -15.78 -23.27
C ILE A 564 8.39 -17.04 -24.09
N HIS A 565 7.14 -17.45 -24.31
CA HIS A 565 6.84 -18.62 -25.14
C HIS A 565 7.44 -18.54 -26.54
N THR A 566 7.40 -17.36 -27.17
CA THR A 566 8.03 -17.13 -28.47
C THR A 566 9.55 -17.35 -28.41
N HIS A 567 10.21 -16.82 -27.38
CA HIS A 567 11.65 -17.00 -27.17
C HIS A 567 12.03 -18.48 -26.91
N LEU A 568 11.24 -19.17 -26.09
CA LEU A 568 11.48 -20.57 -25.74
C LEU A 568 11.32 -21.52 -26.93
N LYS A 569 10.43 -21.22 -27.89
CA LYS A 569 10.29 -21.97 -29.15
C LYS A 569 11.50 -21.81 -30.07
N VAL A 570 11.99 -20.58 -30.22
CA VAL A 570 13.20 -20.33 -31.04
C VAL A 570 14.41 -21.07 -30.45
N SER A 571 14.50 -21.15 -29.13
CA SER A 571 15.60 -21.82 -28.43
C SER A 571 15.50 -23.35 -28.43
N SER A 572 14.35 -23.94 -28.78
CA SER A 572 14.22 -25.40 -28.94
C SER A 572 14.55 -25.89 -30.36
N ASP A 573 14.56 -24.98 -31.32
CA ASP A 573 14.79 -25.26 -32.75
C ASP A 573 16.25 -24.97 -33.18
N ALA A 574 17.07 -24.41 -32.29
CA ALA A 574 18.50 -24.10 -32.46
C ALA A 574 19.37 -25.04 -31.62
#